data_AF-A0A0F8ZIE2-F1
#
_entry.id   AF-A0A0F8ZIE2-F1
#
_cell.length_a   1.000
_cell.length_b   1.000
_cell.length_c   1.000
_cell.angle_alpha   90.00
_cell.angle_beta   90.00
_cell.angle_gamma   90.00
#
_symmetry.space_group_name_H-M   'P 1'
#
loop_
_entity.id
_entity.type
_entity.pdbx_description
1 polymer ?
#
loop_
_entity_poly.entity_id
_entity_poly.type
_entity_poly.pdbx_seq_one_letter_code
_entity_poly.pdbx_strand_id
1 'polypeptide(L)'
;MGDTDGLESKNNLEVFYNTWKSHKGKVGHKNDINSWTAFFLGFTEVKPDGDFLPTRRAFARAGFPDIDTDFDFENRDDVYAYISHSDKGIYQAKPLLETLNFEYLQTLVWWGKNGYSMQLHRKTWSYRHELILFMQKGDPPALNTGEKGAWYTSVIEAPRPQSNFTEGRCHPTQKPLKLYKTLIYRTPGDVIL
;
A
#
# COMPACT_ATOMS: atom_id res chain seq x y z
N MET A 1 -13.34 -6.06 -18.35
CA MET A 1 -13.64 -5.16 -17.23
C MET A 1 -14.64 -5.90 -16.38
N GLY A 2 -14.27 -6.26 -15.15
CA GLY A 2 -15.14 -7.04 -14.27
C GLY A 2 -16.14 -6.09 -13.61
N ASP A 3 -17.41 -6.24 -13.97
CA ASP A 3 -18.51 -5.57 -13.29
C ASP A 3 -18.55 -6.05 -11.85
N THR A 4 -18.35 -5.14 -10.90
CA THR A 4 -18.64 -5.39 -9.50
C THR A 4 -20.15 -5.19 -9.32
N ASP A 5 -20.91 -6.26 -9.56
CA ASP A 5 -22.35 -6.30 -9.31
C ASP A 5 -22.62 -5.96 -7.83
N GLY A 6 -23.01 -4.71 -7.59
CA GLY A 6 -23.60 -4.27 -6.33
C GLY A 6 -25.05 -4.76 -6.21
N LEU A 7 -25.54 -4.87 -4.98
CA LEU A 7 -26.97 -5.01 -4.72
C LEU A 7 -27.72 -3.93 -5.53
N GLU A 8 -28.63 -4.37 -6.40
CA GLU A 8 -29.43 -3.55 -7.33
C GLU A 8 -28.73 -3.01 -8.60
N SER A 9 -27.74 -3.72 -9.16
CA SER A 9 -27.23 -3.45 -10.53
C SER A 9 -26.65 -2.04 -10.76
N LYS A 10 -26.24 -1.37 -9.67
CA LYS A 10 -25.57 -0.06 -9.69
C LYS A 10 -24.15 -0.19 -9.17
N ASN A 11 -23.26 0.66 -9.67
CA ASN A 11 -21.88 0.75 -9.17
C ASN A 11 -21.90 1.14 -7.68
N ASN A 12 -21.18 0.40 -6.84
CA ASN A 12 -21.11 0.63 -5.38
C ASN A 12 -20.73 2.07 -5.01
N LEU A 13 -19.88 2.72 -5.81
CA LEU A 13 -19.51 4.13 -5.62
C LEU A 13 -20.69 5.07 -5.82
N GLU A 14 -21.57 4.75 -6.76
CA GLU A 14 -22.74 5.55 -7.10
C GLU A 14 -23.83 5.39 -6.03
N VAL A 15 -24.02 4.16 -5.52
CA VAL A 15 -24.90 3.87 -4.38
C VAL A 15 -24.42 4.62 -3.14
N PHE A 16 -23.12 4.57 -2.85
CA PHE A 16 -22.53 5.29 -1.72
C PHE A 16 -22.70 6.81 -1.85
N TYR A 17 -22.38 7.37 -3.02
CA TYR A 17 -22.49 8.81 -3.27
C TYR A 17 -23.93 9.32 -3.14
N ASN A 18 -24.91 8.58 -3.66
CA ASN A 18 -26.33 8.92 -3.54
C ASN A 18 -26.83 8.80 -2.09
N THR A 19 -26.36 7.80 -1.35
CA THR A 19 -26.65 7.65 0.08
C THR A 19 -26.08 8.83 0.87
N TRP A 20 -24.81 9.20 0.63
CA TRP A 20 -24.17 10.35 1.26
C TRP A 20 -24.92 11.66 0.97
N LYS A 21 -25.27 11.90 -0.30
CA LYS A 21 -25.98 13.12 -0.73
C LYS A 21 -27.39 13.21 -0.16
N SER A 22 -28.11 12.10 -0.05
CA SER A 22 -29.45 12.06 0.56
C SER A 22 -29.46 12.28 2.08
N HIS A 23 -28.31 12.10 2.74
CA HIS A 23 -28.12 12.34 4.17
C HIS A 23 -27.51 13.72 4.47
N LYS A 24 -27.26 14.56 3.46
CA LYS A 24 -26.73 15.92 3.63
C LYS A 24 -27.71 16.76 4.47
N GLY A 25 -27.30 17.10 5.70
CA GLY A 25 -28.10 17.89 6.65
C GLY A 25 -28.94 17.07 7.65
N LYS A 26 -28.87 15.73 7.61
CA LYS A 26 -29.51 14.85 8.60
C LYS A 26 -28.42 14.21 9.46
N VAL A 27 -28.07 14.88 10.56
CA VAL A 27 -27.11 14.36 11.54
C VAL A 27 -27.84 13.36 12.42
N GLY A 28 -27.51 12.08 12.29
CA GLY A 28 -28.02 11.05 13.21
C GLY A 28 -27.45 11.31 14.61
N HIS A 29 -28.24 11.07 15.65
CA HIS A 29 -27.78 11.25 17.04
C HIS A 29 -26.94 10.06 17.55
N LYS A 30 -26.91 8.93 16.82
CA LYS A 30 -26.17 7.73 17.20
C LYS A 30 -25.89 6.81 16.00
N ASN A 31 -24.72 6.17 15.99
CA ASN A 31 -24.40 5.06 15.08
C ASN A 31 -23.52 4.06 15.83
N ASP A 32 -24.11 3.10 16.53
CA ASP A 32 -23.38 2.24 17.48
C ASP A 32 -22.29 1.35 16.84
N ILE A 33 -22.41 1.04 15.54
CA ILE A 33 -21.48 0.15 14.85
C ILE A 33 -20.22 0.90 14.37
N ASN A 34 -20.37 2.14 13.89
CA ASN A 34 -19.29 2.93 13.30
C ASN A 34 -19.22 4.35 13.90
N SER A 35 -19.57 4.49 15.17
CA SER A 35 -19.80 5.76 15.87
C SER A 35 -18.63 6.73 15.74
N TRP A 36 -17.40 6.22 15.89
CA TRP A 36 -16.19 7.01 15.80
C TRP A 36 -15.87 7.49 14.39
N THR A 37 -15.98 6.62 13.38
CA THR A 37 -15.80 7.00 11.98
C THR A 37 -16.86 8.01 11.55
N ALA A 38 -18.10 7.83 12.01
CA ALA A 38 -19.20 8.75 11.75
C ALA A 38 -18.95 10.14 12.40
N PHE A 39 -18.40 10.17 13.61
CA PHE A 39 -18.01 11.41 14.29
C PHE A 39 -16.87 12.14 13.57
N PHE A 40 -15.79 11.43 13.20
CA PHE A 40 -14.65 12.04 12.50
C PHE A 40 -15.01 12.57 11.10
N LEU A 41 -15.95 11.93 10.41
CA LEU A 41 -16.44 12.37 9.10
C LEU A 41 -17.57 13.42 9.20
N GLY A 42 -17.97 13.83 10.41
CA GLY A 42 -18.98 14.86 10.64
C GLY A 42 -20.42 14.41 10.38
N PHE A 43 -20.69 13.10 10.37
CA PHE A 43 -22.05 12.55 10.25
C PHE A 43 -22.81 12.57 11.57
N THR A 44 -22.10 12.60 12.70
CA THR A 44 -22.67 12.70 14.05
C THR A 44 -21.99 13.82 14.83
N GLU A 45 -22.75 14.63 15.57
CA GLU A 45 -22.22 15.76 16.34
C GLU A 45 -21.72 15.38 17.75
N VAL A 46 -22.26 14.31 18.32
CA VAL A 46 -21.90 13.87 19.67
C VAL A 46 -20.71 12.92 19.58
N LYS A 47 -19.65 13.21 20.36
CA LYS A 47 -18.51 12.32 20.51
C LYS A 47 -18.99 11.03 21.19
N PRO A 48 -18.75 9.85 20.62
CA PRO A 48 -19.19 8.61 21.23
C PRO A 48 -18.41 8.29 22.51
N ASP A 49 -19.11 7.71 23.48
CA ASP A 49 -18.53 7.23 24.74
C ASP A 49 -18.08 5.77 24.60
N GLY A 50 -16.83 5.47 24.99
CA GLY A 50 -16.19 4.15 24.89
C GLY A 50 -14.83 4.19 24.19
N ASP A 51 -14.08 3.10 24.24
CA ASP A 51 -12.76 3.02 23.57
C ASP A 51 -12.94 3.04 22.05
N PHE A 52 -12.24 3.97 21.40
CA PHE A 52 -12.05 3.91 19.95
C PHE A 52 -11.28 2.64 19.65
N LEU A 53 -11.91 1.64 19.03
CA LEU A 53 -11.23 0.43 18.57
C LEU A 53 -10.62 0.70 17.19
N PRO A 54 -9.36 1.15 17.09
CA PRO A 54 -8.74 1.48 15.80
C PRO A 54 -8.42 0.20 15.01
N THR A 55 -8.51 -0.94 15.69
CA THR A 55 -8.05 -2.26 15.27
C THR A 55 -9.15 -3.16 14.74
N ARG A 56 -10.43 -2.77 14.85
CA ARG A 56 -11.49 -3.46 14.11
C ARG A 56 -11.58 -2.86 12.73
N ARG A 57 -11.02 -3.58 11.73
CA ARG A 57 -11.36 -3.36 10.33
C ARG A 57 -12.89 -3.32 10.23
N ALA A 58 -13.45 -2.16 9.88
CA ALA A 58 -14.72 -2.16 9.18
C ALA A 58 -14.46 -2.97 7.88
N PHE A 59 -15.32 -3.95 7.61
CA PHE A 59 -15.20 -5.01 6.61
C PHE A 59 -14.44 -6.27 7.04
N ALA A 60 -15.09 -7.06 7.90
CA ALA A 60 -15.12 -8.51 7.71
C ALA A 60 -16.60 -8.94 7.74
N ARG A 61 -17.02 -9.71 6.74
CA ARG A 61 -18.34 -10.38 6.76
C ARG A 61 -18.41 -11.22 8.03
N ALA A 62 -19.62 -11.41 8.58
CA ALA A 62 -19.88 -12.42 9.60
C ALA A 62 -19.65 -13.82 9.01
N GLY A 63 -18.39 -14.24 8.92
CA GLY A 63 -17.94 -15.61 8.78
C GLY A 63 -17.26 -16.02 10.07
N PHE A 64 -17.26 -17.32 10.37
CA PHE A 64 -16.65 -17.90 11.55
C PHE A 64 -15.23 -17.36 11.79
N PRO A 65 -14.78 -17.23 13.06
CA PRO A 65 -13.39 -16.88 13.35
C PRO A 65 -12.49 -17.89 12.67
N ASP A 66 -11.78 -17.46 11.62
CA ASP A 66 -10.75 -18.27 10.99
C ASP A 66 -9.62 -18.41 12.00
N ILE A 67 -9.32 -19.66 12.35
CA ILE A 67 -8.25 -20.06 13.27
C ILE A 67 -6.89 -19.46 12.83
N ASP A 68 -6.72 -19.17 11.55
CA ASP A 68 -5.52 -18.55 10.99
C ASP A 68 -5.32 -17.09 11.45
N THR A 69 -6.40 -16.38 11.79
CA THR A 69 -6.32 -14.97 12.25
C THR A 69 -5.76 -14.82 13.67
N ASP A 70 -5.89 -15.85 14.50
CA ASP A 70 -5.41 -15.84 15.89
C ASP A 70 -3.95 -16.32 15.97
N PHE A 71 -3.49 -17.18 15.06
CA PHE A 71 -2.08 -17.56 14.92
C PHE A 71 -1.21 -16.46 14.26
N ASP A 72 -1.81 -15.59 13.45
CA ASP A 72 -1.13 -14.45 12.80
C ASP A 72 -0.94 -13.23 13.73
N PHE A 73 -1.44 -13.30 14.97
CA PHE A 73 -1.19 -12.28 15.99
C PHE A 73 0.25 -12.31 16.53
N GLU A 74 0.84 -13.51 16.65
CA GLU A 74 2.17 -13.69 17.24
C GLU A 74 3.30 -13.23 16.29
N ASN A 75 3.10 -13.36 14.97
CA ASN A 75 4.10 -12.99 13.95
C ASN A 75 3.74 -11.69 13.19
N ARG A 76 2.75 -10.93 13.66
CA ARG A 76 2.27 -9.71 12.96
C ARG A 76 3.34 -8.62 12.80
N ASP A 77 4.36 -8.68 13.63
CA ASP A 77 5.48 -7.76 13.61
C ASP A 77 6.65 -8.25 12.73
N ASP A 78 6.63 -9.51 12.26
CA ASP A 78 7.66 -10.12 11.41
C ASP A 78 7.41 -9.78 9.94
N VAL A 79 7.88 -8.60 9.53
CA VAL A 79 7.55 -8.06 8.22
C VAL A 79 8.77 -7.59 7.46
N TYR A 80 8.71 -7.75 6.14
CA TYR A 80 9.58 -7.05 5.21
C TYR A 80 8.87 -5.81 4.66
N ALA A 81 9.55 -4.66 4.69
CA ALA A 81 9.03 -3.40 4.18
C ALA A 81 9.87 -2.88 3.01
N TYR A 82 9.19 -2.47 1.94
CA TYR A 82 9.78 -1.87 0.74
C TYR A 82 9.27 -0.44 0.58
N ILE A 83 10.11 0.55 0.86
CA ILE A 83 9.72 1.96 0.87
C ILE A 83 10.37 2.69 -0.30
N SER A 84 9.57 3.07 -1.30
CA SER A 84 10.01 3.94 -2.39
C SER A 84 9.61 5.39 -2.12
N HIS A 85 10.56 6.32 -2.23
CA HIS A 85 10.29 7.75 -2.12
C HIS A 85 11.23 8.54 -3.04
N SER A 86 10.99 9.85 -3.19
CA SER A 86 12.00 10.77 -3.73
C SER A 86 13.31 10.71 -2.92
N ASP A 87 14.43 11.04 -3.57
CA ASP A 87 15.77 10.98 -2.98
C ASP A 87 15.84 11.65 -1.60
N LYS A 88 15.33 12.89 -1.50
CA LYS A 88 15.28 13.62 -0.22
C LYS A 88 14.43 12.90 0.84
N GLY A 89 13.28 12.36 0.44
CA GLY A 89 12.36 11.73 1.39
C GLY A 89 12.86 10.37 1.87
N ILE A 90 13.66 9.64 1.08
CA ILE A 90 14.29 8.41 1.56
C ILE A 90 15.25 8.66 2.73
N TYR A 91 16.03 9.75 2.67
CA TYR A 91 16.91 10.13 3.79
C TYR A 91 16.14 10.50 5.06
N GLN A 92 14.91 10.98 4.92
CA GLN A 92 14.04 11.32 6.05
C GLN A 92 13.27 10.10 6.56
N ALA A 93 12.87 9.19 5.66
CA ALA A 93 12.07 8.02 5.99
C ALA A 93 12.85 7.01 6.83
N LYS A 94 14.12 6.73 6.49
CA LYS A 94 14.94 5.75 7.21
C LYS A 94 14.97 5.96 8.74
N PRO A 95 15.39 7.13 9.27
CA PRO A 95 15.45 7.32 10.72
C PRO A 95 14.07 7.24 11.38
N LEU A 96 13.02 7.70 10.71
CA LEU A 96 11.64 7.57 11.22
C LEU A 96 11.20 6.11 11.33
N LEU A 97 11.51 5.29 10.33
CA LEU A 97 11.18 3.86 10.34
C LEU A 97 11.98 3.11 11.42
N GLU A 98 13.24 3.50 11.65
CA GLU A 98 14.05 2.96 12.75
C GLU A 98 13.44 3.25 14.13
N THR A 99 12.77 4.39 14.33
CA THR A 99 12.01 4.65 15.58
C THR A 99 10.78 3.77 15.76
N LEU A 100 10.33 3.09 14.69
CA LEU A 100 9.20 2.16 14.69
C LEU A 100 9.67 0.69 14.74
N ASN A 101 10.92 0.46 15.17
CA ASN A 101 11.58 -0.85 15.25
C ASN A 101 11.80 -1.54 13.90
N PHE A 102 11.80 -0.79 12.79
CA PHE A 102 12.30 -1.34 11.53
C PHE A 102 13.83 -1.30 11.50
N GLU A 103 14.43 -2.43 11.22
CA GLU A 103 15.84 -2.58 10.94
C GLU A 103 16.10 -2.38 9.44
N TYR A 104 17.07 -1.53 9.11
CA TYR A 104 17.53 -1.35 7.75
C TYR A 104 18.38 -2.55 7.30
N LEU A 105 18.00 -3.20 6.19
CA LEU A 105 18.77 -4.29 5.61
C LEU A 105 19.67 -3.80 4.47
N GLN A 106 19.07 -3.18 3.46
CA GLN A 106 19.78 -2.67 2.29
C GLN A 106 18.95 -1.66 1.51
N THR A 107 19.58 -0.99 0.55
CA THR A 107 18.90 -0.15 -0.44
C THR A 107 18.85 -0.90 -1.75
N LEU A 108 17.65 -1.10 -2.29
CA LEU A 108 17.43 -1.61 -3.64
C LEU A 108 17.31 -0.44 -4.61
N VAL A 109 17.63 -0.70 -5.88
CA VAL A 109 17.57 0.28 -6.96
C VAL A 109 16.62 -0.22 -8.03
N TRP A 110 15.51 0.47 -8.23
CA TRP A 110 14.71 0.26 -9.43
C TRP A 110 15.30 1.08 -10.58
N TRP A 111 15.78 0.42 -11.63
CA TRP A 111 16.26 1.06 -12.85
C TRP A 111 15.18 1.10 -13.93
N GLY A 112 14.72 2.30 -14.27
CA GLY A 112 13.82 2.57 -15.40
C GLY A 112 14.61 2.76 -16.70
N LYS A 113 14.75 1.69 -17.50
CA LYS A 113 15.59 1.72 -18.72
C LYS A 113 15.12 2.75 -19.76
N ASN A 114 13.82 2.94 -19.87
CA ASN A 114 13.22 4.00 -20.67
C ASN A 114 13.26 5.34 -19.91
N GLY A 115 13.68 6.39 -20.61
CA GLY A 115 13.86 7.71 -20.00
C GLY A 115 12.56 8.47 -19.84
N TYR A 116 12.53 9.39 -18.88
CA TYR A 116 11.84 10.65 -19.11
C TYR A 116 12.58 11.37 -20.24
N SER A 117 11.84 11.96 -21.18
CA SER A 117 12.37 13.02 -22.02
C SER A 117 12.60 14.26 -21.14
N MET A 118 13.62 14.23 -20.29
CA MET A 118 14.07 15.44 -19.62
C MET A 118 15.14 16.10 -20.49
N GLN A 119 15.00 17.41 -20.68
CA GLN A 119 16.11 18.22 -21.19
C GLN A 119 17.30 18.02 -20.25
N LEU A 120 18.41 17.57 -20.80
CA LEU A 120 19.66 17.45 -20.09
C LEU A 120 20.09 18.85 -19.64
N HIS A 121 20.13 19.08 -18.33
CA HIS A 121 20.79 20.26 -17.78
C HIS A 121 22.29 19.97 -17.66
N ARG A 122 23.13 20.93 -18.06
CA ARG A 122 24.61 20.81 -17.99
C ARG A 122 25.17 20.59 -16.58
N LYS A 123 24.33 20.69 -15.54
CA LYS A 123 24.72 20.63 -14.12
C LYS A 123 24.12 19.44 -13.37
N THR A 124 23.25 18.65 -14.00
CA THR A 124 22.55 17.56 -13.31
C THR A 124 22.59 16.26 -14.10
N TRP A 125 22.54 15.15 -13.38
CA TRP A 125 22.42 13.82 -13.96
C TRP A 125 20.98 13.54 -14.35
N SER A 126 20.79 12.72 -15.39
CA SER A 126 19.46 12.23 -15.74
C SER A 126 18.96 11.29 -14.64
N TYR A 127 17.80 11.60 -14.07
CA TYR A 127 17.12 10.71 -13.15
C TYR A 127 16.60 9.47 -13.89
N ARG A 128 17.20 8.31 -13.63
CA ARG A 128 16.89 7.04 -14.31
C ARG A 128 16.55 5.89 -13.37
N HIS A 129 16.81 6.07 -12.09
CA HIS A 129 16.57 5.06 -11.08
C HIS A 129 15.78 5.65 -9.93
N GLU A 130 15.19 4.79 -9.13
CA GLU A 130 14.63 5.16 -7.82
C GLU A 130 15.19 4.22 -6.77
N LEU A 131 15.45 4.78 -5.60
CA LEU A 131 15.87 4.00 -4.45
C LEU A 131 14.64 3.41 -3.75
N ILE A 132 14.82 2.23 -3.17
CA ILE A 132 13.83 1.55 -2.35
C ILE A 132 14.54 1.11 -1.08
N LEU A 133 14.10 1.62 0.07
CA LEU A 133 14.58 1.11 1.35
C LEU A 133 13.98 -0.28 1.55
N PHE A 134 14.84 -1.26 1.80
CA PHE A 134 14.44 -2.60 2.18
C PHE A 134 14.76 -2.79 3.66
N MET A 135 13.71 -2.96 4.44
CA MET A 135 13.77 -3.01 5.89
C MET A 135 13.04 -4.26 6.38
N GLN A 136 13.34 -4.68 7.60
CA GLN A 136 12.59 -5.71 8.30
C GLN A 136 12.12 -5.19 9.66
N LYS A 137 11.09 -5.81 10.22
CA LYS A 137 10.72 -5.70 11.63
C LYS A 137 10.53 -7.13 12.13
N GLY A 138 10.87 -7.39 13.38
CA GLY A 138 10.83 -8.74 13.93
C GLY A 138 11.87 -9.67 13.31
N ASP A 139 11.54 -10.95 13.17
CA ASP A 139 12.39 -12.00 12.60
C ASP A 139 11.69 -12.73 11.44
N PRO A 140 11.46 -12.04 10.30
CA PRO A 140 10.74 -12.61 9.17
C PRO A 140 11.49 -13.77 8.52
N PRO A 141 10.78 -14.75 7.93
CA PRO A 141 11.39 -15.92 7.31
C PRO A 141 12.30 -15.53 6.14
N ALA A 142 13.30 -16.37 5.88
CA ALA A 142 14.27 -16.12 4.81
C ALA A 142 13.57 -15.92 3.45
N LEU A 143 14.06 -14.93 2.69
CA LEU A 143 13.54 -14.60 1.37
C LEU A 143 13.60 -15.79 0.40
N ASN A 144 12.63 -15.87 -0.52
CA ASN A 144 12.48 -16.94 -1.54
C ASN A 144 13.54 -16.89 -2.64
N THR A 145 14.18 -18.00 -2.99
CA THR A 145 15.14 -18.05 -4.10
C THR A 145 14.51 -17.65 -5.43
N GLY A 146 15.30 -17.08 -6.35
CA GLY A 146 14.79 -16.64 -7.64
C GLY A 146 14.37 -17.79 -8.54
N GLU A 147 13.51 -17.48 -9.51
CA GLU A 147 13.12 -18.45 -10.55
C GLU A 147 14.38 -19.11 -11.13
N LYS A 148 14.38 -20.45 -11.13
CA LYS A 148 15.46 -21.28 -11.70
C LYS A 148 16.83 -21.10 -11.04
N GLY A 149 16.87 -20.74 -9.74
CA GLY A 149 18.14 -20.60 -9.02
C GLY A 149 18.91 -19.33 -9.37
N ALA A 150 18.28 -18.37 -10.05
CA ALA A 150 18.86 -17.05 -10.26
C ALA A 150 18.94 -16.29 -8.92
N TRP A 151 20.09 -15.66 -8.67
CA TRP A 151 20.26 -14.76 -7.54
C TRP A 151 19.56 -13.44 -7.83
N TYR A 152 18.73 -12.96 -6.89
CA TYR A 152 18.19 -11.61 -6.99
C TYR A 152 19.30 -10.58 -6.78
N THR A 153 19.36 -9.61 -7.67
CA THR A 153 20.26 -8.47 -7.59
C THR A 153 19.61 -7.32 -6.84
N SER A 154 20.40 -6.49 -6.16
CA SER A 154 19.92 -5.26 -5.53
C SER A 154 19.40 -4.23 -6.53
N VAL A 155 19.69 -4.41 -7.82
CA VAL A 155 19.15 -3.62 -8.93
C VAL A 155 18.04 -4.39 -9.63
N ILE A 156 16.85 -3.78 -9.73
CA ILE A 156 15.68 -4.34 -10.40
C ILE A 156 15.44 -3.57 -11.69
N GLU A 157 15.57 -4.24 -12.83
CA GLU A 157 15.30 -3.65 -14.13
C GLU A 157 13.84 -3.83 -14.55
N ALA A 158 13.11 -2.72 -14.57
CA ALA A 158 11.75 -2.66 -15.10
C ALA A 158 11.50 -1.31 -15.79
N PRO A 159 11.00 -1.29 -17.03
CA PRO A 159 10.73 -0.02 -17.69
C PRO A 159 9.59 0.73 -16.97
N ARG A 160 9.70 2.05 -16.87
CA ARG A 160 8.63 2.92 -16.38
C ARG A 160 7.38 2.77 -17.26
N PRO A 161 6.17 2.73 -16.70
CA PRO A 161 4.93 2.73 -17.48
C PRO A 161 4.88 3.92 -18.44
N GLN A 162 4.49 3.69 -19.69
CA GLN A 162 4.32 4.72 -20.72
C GLN A 162 2.90 4.65 -21.28
N SER A 163 2.38 5.79 -21.74
CA SER A 163 1.04 5.85 -22.31
C SER A 163 0.83 4.95 -23.54
N ASN A 164 1.91 4.61 -24.25
CA ASN A 164 1.89 3.72 -25.42
C ASN A 164 2.18 2.24 -25.08
N PHE A 165 2.35 1.88 -23.80
CA PHE A 165 2.52 0.49 -23.40
C PHE A 165 1.15 -0.18 -23.22
N THR A 166 1.10 -1.51 -23.36
CA THR A 166 -0.14 -2.30 -23.16
C THR A 166 -0.70 -2.13 -21.75
N GLU A 167 0.17 -1.95 -20.75
CA GLU A 167 -0.20 -1.66 -19.36
C GLU A 167 -0.70 -0.22 -19.16
N GLY A 168 -0.47 0.65 -20.15
CA GLY A 168 -0.76 2.08 -20.10
C GLY A 168 0.05 2.84 -19.05
N ARG A 169 -0.25 4.14 -18.92
CA ARG A 169 0.21 4.99 -17.81
C ARG A 169 -0.99 5.77 -17.28
N CYS A 170 -1.46 5.38 -16.11
CA CYS A 170 -2.58 6.01 -15.40
C CYS A 170 -2.11 7.18 -14.53
N HIS A 171 -0.87 7.15 -14.02
CA HIS A 171 -0.32 8.20 -13.17
C HIS A 171 1.18 8.45 -13.44
N PRO A 172 1.70 9.71 -13.36
CA PRO A 172 3.11 10.00 -13.60
C PRO A 172 4.09 9.31 -12.65
N THR A 173 3.65 8.98 -11.43
CA THR A 173 4.46 8.28 -10.42
C THR A 173 4.21 6.77 -10.39
N GLN A 174 3.37 6.25 -11.29
CA GLN A 174 3.04 4.83 -11.36
C GLN A 174 4.31 4.00 -11.52
N LYS A 175 4.46 2.98 -10.67
CA LYS A 175 5.52 1.99 -10.79
C LYS A 175 5.07 0.84 -11.71
N PRO A 176 6.01 0.18 -12.41
CA PRO A 176 5.67 -0.93 -13.28
C PRO A 176 5.24 -2.15 -12.47
N LEU A 177 4.26 -2.89 -12.97
CA LEU A 177 3.76 -4.10 -12.30
C LEU A 177 4.87 -5.14 -12.10
N LYS A 178 5.81 -5.22 -13.04
CA LYS A 178 7.00 -6.07 -12.94
C LYS A 178 7.81 -5.81 -11.67
N LEU A 179 7.94 -4.54 -11.23
CA LEU A 179 8.66 -4.22 -10.00
C LEU A 179 7.99 -4.87 -8.80
N TYR A 180 6.68 -4.68 -8.64
CA TYR A 180 5.91 -5.26 -7.54
C TYR A 180 5.93 -6.79 -7.57
N LYS A 181 5.77 -7.39 -8.75
CA LYS A 181 5.85 -8.85 -8.92
C LYS A 181 7.20 -9.41 -8.46
N THR A 182 8.31 -8.73 -8.81
CA THR A 182 9.65 -9.14 -8.37
C THR A 182 9.81 -9.08 -6.86
N LEU A 183 9.34 -8.00 -6.23
CA LEU A 183 9.42 -7.84 -4.77
C LEU A 183 8.57 -8.90 -4.07
N ILE A 184 7.29 -9.01 -4.44
CA ILE A 184 6.34 -9.96 -3.84
C ILE A 184 6.82 -11.40 -4.01
N TYR A 185 7.32 -11.80 -5.19
CA TYR A 185 7.80 -13.17 -5.39
C TYR A 185 8.99 -13.51 -4.47
N ARG A 186 9.86 -12.52 -4.20
CA ARG A 186 11.03 -12.69 -3.33
C ARG A 186 10.64 -12.74 -1.84
N THR A 187 9.52 -12.15 -1.47
CA THR A 187 9.06 -12.07 -0.07
C THR A 187 8.11 -13.24 0.25
N PRO A 188 8.44 -14.11 1.21
CA PRO A 188 7.47 -15.09 1.71
C PRO A 188 6.32 -14.41 2.48
N GLY A 189 5.20 -15.12 2.60
CA GLY A 189 4.04 -14.67 3.36
C GLY A 189 3.06 -13.82 2.56
N ASP A 190 2.15 -13.18 3.29
CA ASP A 190 1.05 -12.42 2.71
C ASP A 190 1.46 -10.98 2.35
N VAL A 191 0.82 -10.47 1.29
CA VAL A 191 1.03 -9.10 0.85
C VAL A 191 0.11 -8.16 1.62
N ILE A 192 0.71 -7.24 2.37
CA ILE A 192 0.01 -6.17 3.07
C ILE A 192 0.33 -4.85 2.35
N LEU A 193 -0.71 -4.13 1.94
CA LEU A 193 -0.64 -2.83 1.25
C LEU A 193 -0.97 -1.67 2.18
#